data_AF-A0A414C5B3-F1
#
_entry.id   AF-A0A414C5B3-F1
#
_cell.length_a   1.000
_cell.length_b   1.000
_cell.length_c   1.000
_cell.angle_alpha   90.00
_cell.angle_beta   90.00
_cell.angle_gamma   90.00
#
_symmetry.space_group_name_H-M   'P 1'
#
loop_
_entity.id
_entity.type
_entity.pdbx_description
1 polymer ?
#
loop_
_entity_poly.entity_id
_entity_poly.type
_entity_poly.pdbx_seq_one_letter_code
_entity_poly.pdbx_strand_id
1 'polypeptide(L)'
;MIGKSYAKIAIVGFVLCLAMVLCASFARYRSEQSFIDGAENGFGIDGMYVNDGATRPSMAILAGEDMEWQICNDDGSCLSGRLAATSDPNSFDLLDNDGSDCGSVHLSYASRDGMDGILYVSHESGDFKMRRTNRVPAFFEEREFPAVCRSGRRGIEPRIHPYTHG
;
A
#
# COMPACT_ATOMS: atom_id res chain seq x y z
N MET A 1 5.91 5.33 59.92
CA MET A 1 5.22 6.04 58.81
C MET A 1 5.80 5.75 57.40
N ILE A 2 7.00 5.18 57.27
CA ILE A 2 7.68 4.97 55.96
C ILE A 2 7.10 3.82 55.10
N GLY A 3 6.65 2.70 55.69
CA GLY A 3 6.14 1.53 54.93
C GLY A 3 4.82 1.76 54.18
N LYS A 4 3.94 2.64 54.70
CA LYS A 4 2.67 3.00 54.01
C LYS A 4 2.90 3.80 52.73
N SER A 5 3.99 4.56 52.64
CA SER A 5 4.33 5.33 51.43
C SER A 5 4.88 4.42 50.34
N TYR A 6 5.72 3.45 50.72
CA TYR A 6 6.29 2.45 49.80
C TYR A 6 5.21 1.56 49.17
N ALA A 7 4.22 1.15 49.96
CA ALA A 7 3.07 0.37 49.46
C ALA A 7 2.27 1.14 48.38
N LYS A 8 2.06 2.45 48.56
CA LYS A 8 1.36 3.28 47.57
C LYS A 8 2.15 3.40 46.27
N ILE A 9 3.46 3.62 46.37
CA ILE A 9 4.35 3.71 45.19
C ILE A 9 4.38 2.37 44.44
N ALA A 10 4.46 1.25 45.16
CA ALA A 10 4.44 -0.09 44.57
C ALA A 10 3.11 -0.38 43.83
N ILE A 11 1.97 0.01 44.42
CA ILE A 11 0.66 -0.14 43.78
C ILE A 11 0.58 0.70 42.48
N VAL A 12 1.02 1.97 42.53
CA VAL A 12 1.02 2.83 41.34
C VAL A 12 1.92 2.24 40.24
N GLY A 13 3.11 1.76 40.60
CA GLY A 13 4.00 1.09 39.66
C GLY A 13 3.38 -0.16 39.03
N PHE A 14 2.68 -0.97 39.84
CA PHE A 14 2.00 -2.17 39.34
C PHE A 14 0.85 -1.83 38.39
N VAL A 15 0.04 -0.82 38.72
CA VAL A 15 -1.07 -0.37 37.87
C VAL A 15 -0.55 0.14 36.52
N LEU A 16 0.52 0.93 36.52
CA LEU A 16 1.15 1.41 35.27
C LEU A 16 1.71 0.25 34.45
N CYS A 17 2.36 -0.72 35.09
CA CYS A 17 2.87 -1.91 34.42
C CYS A 17 1.73 -2.73 33.79
N LEU A 18 0.65 -2.97 34.54
CA LEU A 18 -0.53 -3.68 34.05
C LEU A 18 -1.18 -2.95 32.87
N ALA A 19 -1.31 -1.63 32.95
CA ALA A 19 -1.85 -0.81 31.86
C ALA A 19 -1.01 -0.95 30.59
N MET A 20 0.32 -0.90 30.67
CA MET A 20 1.20 -1.10 29.52
C MET A 20 1.06 -2.50 28.91
N VAL A 21 0.99 -3.55 29.73
CA VAL A 21 0.80 -4.94 29.26
C VAL A 21 -0.56 -5.11 28.56
N LEU A 22 -1.61 -4.51 29.09
CA LEU A 22 -2.94 -4.53 28.48
C LEU A 22 -2.97 -3.78 27.15
N CYS A 23 -2.36 -2.59 27.08
CA CYS A 23 -2.24 -1.83 25.83
C CYS A 23 -1.48 -2.60 24.76
N ALA A 24 -0.34 -3.23 25.11
CA ALA A 24 0.45 -4.02 24.17
C ALA A 24 -0.33 -5.27 23.68
N SER A 25 -1.00 -5.97 24.59
CA SER A 25 -1.85 -7.13 24.26
C SER A 25 -3.00 -6.72 23.34
N PHE A 26 -3.66 -5.60 23.64
CA PHE A 26 -4.78 -5.10 22.84
C PHE A 26 -4.35 -4.64 21.44
N ALA A 27 -3.18 -4.00 21.33
CA ALA A 27 -2.60 -3.62 20.05
C ALA A 27 -2.29 -4.85 19.18
N ARG A 28 -1.73 -5.92 19.76
CA ARG A 28 -1.51 -7.19 19.05
C ARG A 28 -2.80 -7.83 18.60
N TYR A 29 -3.77 -7.96 19.51
CA TYR A 29 -5.08 -8.53 19.19
C TYR A 29 -5.77 -7.79 18.03
N ARG A 30 -5.72 -6.45 18.04
CA ARG A 30 -6.24 -5.61 16.95
C ARG A 30 -5.52 -5.83 15.62
N SER A 31 -4.21 -6.11 15.65
CA SER A 31 -3.40 -6.39 14.46
C SER A 31 -3.70 -7.78 13.88
N GLU A 32 -3.84 -8.79 14.75
CA GLU A 32 -4.19 -10.15 14.35
C GLU A 32 -5.58 -10.19 13.72
N GLN A 33 -6.56 -9.50 14.33
CA GLN A 33 -7.91 -9.41 13.77
C GLN A 33 -7.91 -8.73 12.40
N SER A 34 -7.16 -7.64 12.21
CA SER A 34 -7.06 -7.01 10.88
C SER A 34 -6.36 -7.88 9.84
N PHE A 35 -5.45 -8.75 10.26
CA PHE A 35 -4.80 -9.70 9.35
C PHE A 35 -5.77 -10.79 8.90
N ILE A 36 -6.49 -11.40 9.85
CA ILE A 36 -7.50 -12.42 9.56
C ILE A 36 -8.60 -11.83 8.67
N ASP A 37 -9.11 -10.65 9.04
CA ASP A 37 -10.11 -9.94 8.25
C ASP A 37 -9.63 -9.64 6.83
N GLY A 38 -8.39 -9.16 6.66
CA GLY A 38 -7.84 -8.92 5.32
C GLY A 38 -7.61 -10.21 4.52
N ALA A 39 -7.28 -11.33 5.18
CA ALA A 39 -7.15 -12.62 4.50
C ALA A 39 -8.52 -13.18 4.06
N GLU A 40 -9.58 -12.98 4.85
CA GLU A 40 -10.92 -13.49 4.56
C GLU A 40 -11.73 -12.58 3.63
N ASN A 41 -11.61 -11.26 3.81
CA ASN A 41 -12.46 -10.26 3.15
C ASN A 41 -11.70 -9.33 2.20
N GLY A 42 -10.37 -9.44 2.13
CA GLY A 42 -9.53 -8.63 1.26
C GLY A 42 -8.77 -7.54 2.00
N PHE A 43 -7.50 -7.38 1.67
CA PHE A 43 -6.68 -6.26 2.11
C PHE A 43 -6.93 -5.03 1.22
N GLY A 44 -6.88 -3.83 1.80
CA GLY A 44 -6.93 -2.60 1.00
C GLY A 44 -5.71 -2.51 0.09
N ILE A 45 -5.91 -2.61 -1.23
CA ILE A 45 -4.85 -2.73 -2.24
C ILE A 45 -4.31 -1.38 -2.74
N ASP A 46 -4.97 -0.27 -2.40
CA ASP A 46 -4.48 1.07 -2.70
C ASP A 46 -3.03 1.28 -2.28
N GLY A 47 -2.25 1.87 -3.20
CA GLY A 47 -0.94 2.41 -2.86
C GLY A 47 0.11 2.28 -3.94
N MET A 48 1.33 2.59 -3.51
CA MET A 48 2.54 2.52 -4.31
C MET A 48 3.39 1.34 -3.89
N TYR A 49 3.75 0.52 -4.87
CA TYR A 49 4.54 -0.69 -4.70
C TYR A 49 5.81 -0.60 -5.51
N VAL A 50 6.89 -1.12 -4.96
CA VAL A 50 8.20 -1.11 -5.62
C VAL A 50 8.82 -2.49 -5.52
N ASN A 51 9.45 -2.93 -6.61
CA ASN A 51 10.19 -4.19 -6.64
C ASN A 51 11.16 -4.30 -5.45
N ASP A 52 11.12 -5.44 -4.74
CA ASP A 52 11.93 -5.70 -3.56
C ASP A 52 13.42 -5.67 -3.91
N GLY A 53 14.12 -4.58 -3.53
CA GLY A 53 15.56 -4.41 -3.77
C GLY A 53 15.92 -3.48 -4.93
N ALA A 54 14.95 -2.84 -5.58
CA ALA A 54 15.18 -1.83 -6.62
C ALA A 54 14.22 -0.65 -6.46
N THR A 55 14.40 0.44 -7.22
CA THR A 55 13.43 1.54 -7.28
C THR A 55 12.39 1.35 -8.38
N ARG A 56 12.62 0.39 -9.28
CA ARG A 56 11.77 0.02 -10.41
C ARG A 56 11.92 -1.51 -10.71
N PRO A 57 10.98 -2.16 -11.41
CA PRO A 57 9.67 -1.62 -11.75
C PRO A 57 8.85 -1.27 -10.50
N SER A 58 7.97 -0.30 -10.66
CA SER A 58 7.09 0.18 -9.59
C SER A 58 5.65 0.14 -10.06
N MET A 59 4.73 -0.21 -9.17
CA MET A 59 3.31 -0.31 -9.47
C MET A 59 2.48 0.62 -8.60
N ALA A 60 1.62 1.43 -9.21
CA ALA A 60 0.60 2.22 -8.53
C ALA A 60 -0.75 1.53 -8.71
N ILE A 61 -1.54 1.42 -7.63
CA ILE A 61 -2.91 0.90 -7.66
C ILE A 61 -3.83 1.91 -6.98
N LEU A 62 -4.87 2.33 -7.69
CA LEU A 62 -5.98 3.13 -7.18
C LEU A 62 -7.24 2.27 -7.21
N ALA A 63 -7.67 1.82 -6.05
CA ALA A 63 -8.96 1.22 -5.83
C ALA A 63 -10.05 2.30 -5.74
N GLY A 64 -11.24 1.95 -6.21
CA GLY A 64 -12.36 2.86 -6.35
C GLY A 64 -13.48 2.20 -7.13
N GLU A 65 -14.34 3.01 -7.75
CA GLU A 65 -15.39 2.52 -8.65
C GLU A 65 -14.79 1.89 -9.92
N ASP A 66 -13.77 2.55 -10.49
CA ASP A 66 -12.90 2.00 -11.52
C ASP A 66 -11.53 1.72 -10.88
N MET A 67 -11.21 0.45 -10.61
CA MET A 67 -9.90 0.09 -10.08
C MET A 67 -8.85 0.22 -11.17
N GLU A 68 -7.85 1.08 -10.97
CA GLU A 68 -6.81 1.40 -11.95
C GLU A 68 -5.43 0.95 -11.47
N TRP A 69 -4.59 0.53 -12.42
CA TRP A 69 -3.20 0.22 -12.16
C TRP A 69 -2.26 0.90 -13.15
N GLN A 70 -1.03 1.11 -12.72
CA GLN A 70 0.07 1.49 -13.59
C GLN A 70 1.38 0.82 -13.16
N ILE A 71 2.10 0.19 -14.08
CA ILE A 71 3.45 -0.34 -13.87
C ILE A 71 4.43 0.53 -14.65
N CYS A 72 5.45 1.07 -13.99
CA CYS A 72 6.55 1.78 -14.63
C CYS A 72 7.85 0.99 -14.53
N ASN A 73 8.42 0.65 -15.68
CA ASN A 73 9.62 -0.17 -15.82
C ASN A 73 10.91 0.64 -15.72
N ASP A 74 12.04 -0.05 -15.57
CA ASP A 74 13.39 0.55 -15.45
C ASP A 74 13.75 1.47 -16.62
N ASP A 75 13.27 1.15 -17.82
CA ASP A 75 13.55 1.88 -19.06
C ASP A 75 12.76 3.20 -19.22
N GLY A 76 11.88 3.52 -18.27
CA GLY A 76 11.03 4.70 -18.33
C GLY A 76 9.62 4.45 -18.86
N SER A 77 9.37 3.31 -19.51
CA SER A 77 8.04 2.97 -20.01
C SER A 77 7.06 2.75 -18.86
N CYS A 78 5.83 3.19 -19.05
CA CYS A 78 4.73 2.92 -18.13
C CYS A 78 3.57 2.28 -18.88
N LEU A 79 3.04 1.20 -18.31
CA LEU A 79 1.84 0.50 -18.76
C LEU A 79 0.73 0.76 -17.76
N SER A 80 -0.50 0.83 -18.22
CA SER A 80 -1.66 1.12 -17.37
C SER A 80 -2.89 0.39 -17.86
N GLY A 81 -3.86 0.26 -16.97
CA GLY A 81 -5.13 -0.35 -17.28
C GLY A 81 -6.02 -0.47 -16.05
N ARG A 82 -6.91 -1.46 -16.06
CA ARG A 82 -7.92 -1.68 -15.03
C ARG A 82 -7.68 -2.99 -14.28
N LEU A 83 -8.02 -3.05 -13.00
CA LEU A 83 -8.08 -4.31 -12.26
C LEU A 83 -9.49 -4.90 -12.35
N ALA A 84 -9.57 -6.21 -12.57
CA ALA A 84 -10.81 -6.95 -12.41
C ALA A 84 -10.72 -7.82 -11.14
N ALA A 85 -11.74 -7.74 -10.28
CA ALA A 85 -11.80 -8.57 -9.08
C ALA A 85 -12.03 -10.04 -9.46
N THR A 86 -11.35 -10.95 -8.76
CA THR A 86 -11.57 -12.39 -8.89
C THR A 86 -12.45 -12.91 -7.74
N SER A 87 -12.67 -14.22 -7.69
CA SER A 87 -13.34 -14.86 -6.54
C SER A 87 -12.51 -14.81 -5.26
N ASP A 88 -11.19 -14.66 -5.37
CA ASP A 88 -10.30 -14.44 -4.23
C ASP A 88 -10.23 -12.92 -3.98
N PRO A 89 -10.60 -12.43 -2.79
CA PRO A 89 -10.65 -10.99 -2.51
C PRO A 89 -9.27 -10.31 -2.50
N ASN A 90 -8.18 -11.10 -2.52
CA ASN A 90 -6.81 -10.63 -2.57
C ASN A 90 -6.14 -10.87 -3.93
N SER A 91 -6.87 -11.41 -4.91
CA SER A 91 -6.37 -11.63 -6.27
C SER A 91 -7.18 -10.86 -7.31
N PHE A 92 -6.49 -10.24 -8.25
CA PHE A 92 -7.08 -9.40 -9.28
C PHE A 92 -6.44 -9.70 -10.63
N ASP A 93 -7.23 -9.71 -11.70
CA ASP A 93 -6.72 -9.78 -13.06
C ASP A 93 -6.33 -8.37 -13.52
N LEU A 94 -5.24 -8.27 -14.26
CA LEU A 94 -4.77 -7.02 -14.87
C LEU A 94 -5.32 -6.97 -16.29
N LEU A 95 -6.19 -6.00 -16.54
CA LEU A 95 -6.69 -5.68 -17.86
C LEU A 95 -5.94 -4.47 -18.39
N ASP A 96 -5.51 -4.50 -19.65
CA ASP A 96 -4.98 -3.33 -20.34
C ASP A 96 -6.09 -2.29 -20.64
N ASN A 97 -5.72 -1.19 -21.29
CA ASN A 97 -6.67 -0.13 -21.66
C ASN A 97 -7.73 -0.56 -22.69
N ASP A 98 -7.48 -1.63 -23.44
CA ASP A 98 -8.44 -2.21 -24.40
C ASP A 98 -9.34 -3.27 -23.71
N GLY A 99 -9.08 -3.58 -22.44
CA GLY A 99 -9.82 -4.57 -21.65
C GLY A 99 -9.32 -6.00 -21.83
N SER A 100 -8.15 -6.20 -22.44
CA SER A 100 -7.55 -7.52 -22.62
C SER A 100 -6.78 -7.92 -21.37
N ASP A 101 -6.85 -9.21 -21.00
CA ASP A 101 -6.02 -9.77 -19.92
C ASP A 101 -4.54 -9.69 -20.29
N CYS A 102 -3.75 -9.10 -19.39
CA CYS A 102 -2.30 -8.93 -19.51
C CYS A 102 -1.55 -9.39 -18.25
N GLY A 103 -2.22 -10.04 -17.31
CA GLY A 103 -1.59 -10.52 -16.09
C GLY A 103 -2.52 -10.60 -14.88
N SER A 104 -1.92 -10.74 -13.71
CA SER A 104 -2.63 -10.79 -12.43
C SER A 104 -1.78 -10.22 -11.30
N VAL A 105 -2.45 -9.85 -10.22
CA VAL A 105 -1.82 -9.49 -8.95
C VAL A 105 -2.44 -10.23 -7.79
N HIS A 106 -1.61 -10.60 -6.83
CA HIS A 106 -2.03 -11.21 -5.57
C HIS A 106 -1.41 -10.45 -4.38
N LEU A 107 -2.27 -9.85 -3.57
CA LEU A 107 -1.89 -9.11 -2.36
C LEU A 107 -1.87 -10.08 -1.17
N SER A 108 -0.69 -10.61 -0.84
CA SER A 108 -0.58 -11.58 0.26
C SER A 108 -0.76 -10.96 1.65
N TYR A 109 -0.50 -9.67 1.78
CA TYR A 109 -0.62 -8.93 3.03
C TYR A 109 -0.62 -7.43 2.77
N ALA A 110 -1.45 -6.71 3.53
CA ALA A 110 -1.26 -5.29 3.81
C ALA A 110 -1.41 -5.03 5.30
N SER A 111 -0.57 -4.16 5.85
CA SER A 111 -0.74 -3.71 7.21
C SER A 111 -2.04 -2.92 7.35
N ARG A 112 -2.64 -2.94 8.55
CA ARG A 112 -3.82 -2.13 8.86
C ARG A 112 -3.56 -0.65 8.63
N ASP A 113 -2.35 -0.22 8.94
CA ASP A 113 -1.91 1.12 8.69
C ASP A 113 -1.34 1.29 7.28
N GLY A 114 -1.64 0.40 6.32
CA GLY A 114 -1.31 0.48 4.90
C GLY A 114 0.11 0.91 4.51
N MET A 115 1.06 0.95 5.44
CA MET A 115 2.43 1.39 5.21
C MET A 115 3.28 0.22 4.71
N ASP A 116 2.90 -1.00 5.09
CA ASP A 116 3.55 -2.23 4.67
C ASP A 116 2.59 -3.10 3.86
N GLY A 117 3.15 -3.88 2.96
CA GLY A 117 2.41 -4.86 2.17
C GLY A 117 3.31 -5.61 1.21
N ILE A 118 2.88 -6.80 0.79
CA ILE A 118 3.57 -7.62 -0.20
C ILE A 118 2.60 -7.95 -1.31
N LEU A 119 2.91 -7.44 -2.50
CA LEU A 119 2.16 -7.66 -3.74
C LEU A 119 2.99 -8.53 -4.66
N TYR A 120 2.43 -9.64 -5.12
CA TYR A 120 2.99 -10.42 -6.22
C TYR A 120 2.29 -10.00 -7.50
N VAL A 121 3.07 -9.72 -8.52
CA VAL A 121 2.60 -9.29 -9.83
C VAL A 121 3.12 -10.31 -10.83
N SER A 122 2.23 -10.88 -11.63
CA SER A 122 2.59 -11.62 -12.84
C SER A 122 2.05 -10.85 -14.02
N HIS A 123 2.92 -10.37 -14.88
CA HIS A 123 2.56 -9.57 -16.04
C HIS A 123 3.35 -10.07 -17.26
N GLU A 124 2.89 -9.79 -18.47
CA GLU A 124 3.59 -10.22 -19.70
C GLU A 124 5.06 -9.75 -19.76
N SER A 125 5.36 -8.62 -19.12
CA SER A 125 6.73 -8.07 -19.02
C SER A 125 7.59 -8.72 -17.93
N GLY A 126 7.03 -9.58 -17.08
CA GLY A 126 7.74 -10.31 -16.04
C GLY A 126 6.97 -10.49 -14.74
N ASP A 127 7.54 -11.32 -13.86
CA ASP A 127 7.03 -11.57 -12.51
C ASP A 127 7.80 -10.74 -11.48
N PHE A 128 7.08 -10.08 -10.58
CA PHE A 128 7.65 -9.18 -9.59
C PHE A 128 7.08 -9.44 -8.21
N LYS A 129 7.96 -9.45 -7.21
CA LYS A 129 7.56 -9.31 -5.81
C LYS A 129 7.78 -7.85 -5.42
N MET A 130 6.72 -7.15 -5.09
CA MET A 130 6.76 -5.74 -4.75
C MET A 130 6.39 -5.50 -3.28
N ARG A 131 7.06 -4.54 -2.65
CA ARG A 131 6.73 -4.05 -1.32
C ARG A 131 5.95 -2.76 -1.41
N ARG A 132 4.92 -2.62 -0.58
CA ARG A 132 4.24 -1.33 -0.42
C ARG A 132 5.19 -0.32 0.21
N THR A 133 5.19 0.89 -0.32
CA THR A 133 6.03 2.00 0.13
C THR A 133 5.20 3.22 0.55
N ASN A 134 3.98 3.34 0.02
CA ASN A 134 3.04 4.40 0.35
C ASN A 134 1.61 3.88 0.19
N ARG A 135 0.68 4.38 1.03
CA ARG A 135 -0.76 4.16 0.87
C ARG A 135 -1.36 4.93 -0.29
N VAL A 136 -0.76 6.07 -0.63
CA VAL A 136 -1.25 6.92 -1.71
C VAL A 136 -0.53 6.49 -2.99
N PRO A 137 -1.26 6.04 -4.02
CA PRO A 137 -0.64 5.70 -5.28
C PRO A 137 -0.11 6.94 -5.99
N ALA A 138 0.93 6.77 -6.79
CA ALA A 138 1.50 7.83 -7.61
C ALA A 138 1.50 7.39 -9.08
N PHE A 139 0.53 7.88 -9.85
CA PHE A 139 0.45 7.67 -11.29
C PHE A 139 1.31 8.70 -12.03
N PHE A 140 2.04 8.23 -13.03
CA PHE A 140 2.77 9.03 -13.99
C PHE A 140 1.91 9.21 -15.23
N GLU A 141 1.30 10.39 -15.41
CA GLU A 141 0.69 10.75 -16.70
C GLU A 141 1.80 10.97 -17.73
N GLU A 142 1.74 10.28 -18.87
CA GLU A 142 2.43 10.75 -20.07
C GLU A 142 1.73 12.03 -20.51
N ARG A 143 2.23 13.18 -20.04
CA ARG A 143 1.85 14.44 -20.65
C ARG A 143 2.38 14.41 -22.07
N GLU A 144 1.49 14.24 -23.05
CA GLU A 144 1.74 14.76 -24.37
C GLU A 144 1.98 16.26 -24.21
N PHE A 145 3.26 16.64 -24.12
CA PHE A 145 3.63 18.04 -24.12
C PHE A 145 3.20 18.59 -25.49
N PRO A 146 2.27 19.55 -25.58
CA PRO A 146 2.11 20.27 -26.84
C PRO A 146 3.48 20.81 -27.23
N ALA A 147 3.85 20.65 -28.51
CA ALA A 147 5.19 20.83 -29.07
C ALA A 147 5.82 22.24 -28.92
N VAL A 148 5.28 23.09 -28.05
CA VAL A 148 5.66 24.49 -27.85
C VAL A 148 6.72 24.69 -26.76
N CYS A 149 7.00 23.70 -25.90
CA CYS A 149 7.99 23.88 -24.82
C CYS A 149 9.24 23.00 -24.97
N ARG A 150 9.89 23.02 -26.14
CA ARG A 150 11.34 22.77 -26.21
C ARG A 150 12.08 24.01 -25.68
N SER A 151 12.21 24.12 -24.36
CA SER A 151 13.30 24.88 -23.73
C SER A 151 13.35 24.65 -22.23
N GLY A 152 14.46 24.07 -21.77
CA GLY A 152 14.98 24.31 -20.43
C GLY A 152 14.45 23.44 -19.31
N ARG A 153 15.31 22.54 -18.82
CA ARG A 153 15.34 21.92 -17.48
C ARG A 153 14.21 22.34 -16.52
N ARG A 154 13.46 21.37 -16.01
CA ARG A 154 13.16 21.23 -14.57
C ARG A 154 12.40 19.94 -14.25
N GLY A 155 12.60 19.50 -13.01
CA GLY A 155 12.27 18.18 -12.48
C GLY A 155 10.80 17.81 -12.55
N ILE A 156 10.60 16.50 -12.54
CA ILE A 156 9.33 15.80 -12.58
C ILE A 156 8.75 15.87 -11.16
N GLU A 157 7.67 16.61 -10.96
CA GLU A 157 6.98 16.69 -9.67
C GLU A 157 5.82 15.68 -9.65
N PRO A 158 5.79 14.71 -8.72
CA PRO A 158 4.69 13.76 -8.60
C PRO A 158 3.41 14.49 -8.16
N ARG A 159 2.29 14.20 -8.83
CA ARG A 159 0.98 14.74 -8.46
C ARG A 159 0.49 13.99 -7.21
N ILE A 160 0.76 14.53 -6.02
CA ILE A 160 0.06 14.11 -4.80
C ILE A 160 -1.34 14.73 -4.87
N HIS A 161 -2.38 13.94 -5.08
CA HIS A 161 -3.77 14.43 -5.02
C HIS A 161 -4.08 14.89 -3.59
N PRO A 162 -4.36 16.19 -3.34
CA PRO A 162 -4.83 16.65 -2.06
C PRO A 162 -6.36 16.58 -2.09
N TYR A 163 -6.96 15.60 -1.41
CA TYR A 163 -8.37 15.71 -1.08
C TYR A 163 -8.56 16.09 0.39
N THR A 164 -9.06 17.32 0.49
CA THR A 164 -9.72 18.04 1.57
C THR A 164 -10.38 17.17 2.64
N HIS A 165 -10.04 17.49 3.89
CA HIS A 165 -10.86 17.19 5.07
C HIS A 165 -12.29 17.71 4.88
N GLY A 166 -13.25 16.81 5.08
CA GLY A 166 -14.65 17.08 5.41
C GLY A 166 -15.09 16.08 6.47
#